data_AF-A0A7K2QG79-F1
#
_entry.id   AF-A0A7K2QG79-F1
#
_cell.length_a   1.000
_cell.length_b   1.000
_cell.length_c   1.000
_cell.angle_alpha   90.00
_cell.angle_beta   90.00
_cell.angle_gamma   90.00
#
_symmetry.space_group_name_H-M   'P 1'
#
loop_
_entity.id
_entity.type
_entity.pdbx_description
1 polymer ?
#
loop_
_entity_poly.entity_id
_entity_poly.type
_entity_poly.pdbx_seq_one_letter_code
_entity_poly.pdbx_strand_id
1 'polypeptide(L)'
;RGARCAASDAVAAGASRASAEEGALLLREVARMAAAACATRNYLHGEMESAGNTLHLVLGAGREIELARSLAAAGHLTLLLTTARARPSDSLFVIRLPEVPDAVRAVLEAVVLQELAAQLAAERGVPIESFVFAHDDTKLGGLDTARCQAAAYAPAGDAARAPSP
;
A
#
# COMPACT_ATOMS: atom_id res chain seq x y z
N ARG A 1 -4.81 11.96 5.54
CA ARG A 1 -5.24 12.33 4.14
C ARG A 1 -5.24 11.11 3.24
N GLY A 2 -4.15 10.31 3.23
CA GLY A 2 -4.07 9.07 2.45
C GLY A 2 -5.16 8.04 2.79
N ALA A 3 -5.67 8.02 4.03
CA ALA A 3 -6.75 7.10 4.41
C ALA A 3 -8.03 7.27 3.58
N ARG A 4 -8.25 8.44 2.96
CA ARG A 4 -9.39 8.75 2.09
C ARG A 4 -9.19 8.34 0.63
N CYS A 5 -8.00 7.89 0.25
CA CYS A 5 -7.77 7.32 -1.08
C CYS A 5 -8.52 5.99 -1.22
N ALA A 6 -9.04 5.70 -2.40
CA ALA A 6 -9.75 4.45 -2.65
C ALA A 6 -8.78 3.27 -2.80
N ALA A 7 -7.60 3.54 -3.37
CA ALA A 7 -6.56 2.55 -3.62
C ALA A 7 -5.16 3.09 -3.31
N SER A 8 -4.15 2.23 -3.40
CA SER A 8 -2.74 2.61 -3.36
C SER A 8 -1.90 1.85 -4.39
N ASP A 9 -0.99 2.55 -5.06
CA ASP A 9 0.02 1.94 -5.93
C ASP A 9 1.40 2.11 -5.30
N ALA A 10 2.12 1.02 -5.12
CA ALA A 10 3.51 1.02 -4.68
C ALA A 10 4.43 0.77 -5.87
N VAL A 11 5.31 1.73 -6.19
CA VAL A 11 6.11 1.74 -7.41
C VAL A 11 7.59 1.82 -7.08
N ALA A 12 8.36 0.85 -7.59
CA ALA A 12 9.80 0.81 -7.38
C ALA A 12 10.53 0.02 -8.48
N ALA A 13 11.85 0.12 -8.49
CA ALA A 13 12.73 -0.69 -9.32
C ALA A 13 13.86 -1.33 -8.50
N GLY A 14 14.50 -2.35 -9.07
CA GLY A 14 15.66 -3.00 -8.46
C GLY A 14 15.35 -3.57 -7.08
N ALA A 15 16.26 -3.38 -6.13
CA ALA A 15 16.15 -3.94 -4.79
C ALA A 15 14.92 -3.42 -4.00
N SER A 16 14.46 -2.20 -4.28
CA SER A 16 13.29 -1.62 -3.59
C SER A 16 11.95 -2.19 -4.10
N ARG A 17 11.97 -3.07 -5.12
CA ARG A 17 10.76 -3.74 -5.62
C ARG A 17 10.11 -4.62 -4.56
N ALA A 18 10.91 -5.37 -3.80
CA ALA A 18 10.38 -6.20 -2.71
C ALA A 18 9.69 -5.34 -1.64
N SER A 19 10.25 -4.16 -1.33
CA SER A 19 9.62 -3.20 -0.42
C SER A 19 8.31 -2.65 -0.96
N ALA A 20 8.19 -2.39 -2.27
CA ALA A 20 6.92 -1.98 -2.86
C ALA A 20 5.85 -3.09 -2.77
N GLU A 21 6.24 -4.34 -3.02
CA GLU A 21 5.35 -5.51 -2.86
C GLU A 21 4.89 -5.66 -1.40
N GLU A 22 5.80 -5.49 -0.43
CA GLU A 22 5.48 -5.46 1.00
C GLU A 22 4.52 -4.32 1.36
N GLY A 23 4.77 -3.10 0.86
CA GLY A 23 3.89 -1.96 1.11
C GLY A 23 2.47 -2.18 0.59
N ALA A 24 2.33 -2.74 -0.60
CA ALA A 24 1.03 -3.10 -1.14
C ALA A 24 0.34 -4.20 -0.31
N LEU A 25 1.09 -5.21 0.14
CA LEU A 25 0.56 -6.26 1.02
C LEU A 25 0.02 -5.70 2.34
N LEU A 26 0.83 -4.91 3.05
CA LEU A 26 0.47 -4.32 4.34
C LEU A 26 -0.79 -3.44 4.25
N LEU A 27 -0.92 -2.66 3.19
CA LEU A 27 -2.11 -1.82 3.00
C LEU A 27 -3.38 -2.63 2.74
N ARG A 28 -3.27 -3.79 2.09
CA ARG A 28 -4.40 -4.70 1.88
C ARG A 28 -4.81 -5.38 3.18
N GLU A 29 -3.85 -5.81 3.97
CA GLU A 29 -4.08 -6.54 5.23
C GLU A 29 -4.60 -5.62 6.33
N VAL A 30 -3.89 -4.52 6.58
CA VAL A 30 -4.04 -3.73 7.80
C VAL A 30 -4.96 -2.53 7.57
N ALA A 31 -4.87 -1.88 6.41
CA ALA A 31 -5.70 -0.71 6.07
C ALA A 31 -6.94 -1.05 5.23
N ARG A 32 -7.11 -2.33 4.84
CA ARG A 32 -8.17 -2.82 3.94
C ARG A 32 -8.32 -1.95 2.69
N MET A 33 -7.20 -1.50 2.15
CA MET A 33 -7.14 -0.65 0.96
C MET A 33 -6.78 -1.52 -0.23
N ALA A 34 -7.48 -1.36 -1.35
CA ALA A 34 -7.05 -1.99 -2.60
C ALA A 34 -5.65 -1.46 -2.93
N ALA A 35 -4.67 -2.35 -3.06
CA ALA A 35 -3.32 -1.93 -3.39
C ALA A 35 -2.63 -2.88 -4.37
N ALA A 36 -1.75 -2.32 -5.18
CA ALA A 36 -0.92 -3.01 -6.17
C ALA A 36 0.54 -2.57 -6.05
N ALA A 37 1.45 -3.47 -6.43
CA ALA A 37 2.87 -3.17 -6.53
C ALA A 37 3.33 -3.31 -7.98
N CYS A 38 4.06 -2.31 -8.47
CA CYS A 38 4.39 -2.14 -9.87
C CYS A 38 5.88 -1.83 -10.05
N ALA A 39 6.50 -2.46 -11.04
CA ALA A 39 7.85 -2.06 -11.44
C ALA A 39 7.80 -0.70 -12.13
N THR A 40 8.72 0.23 -11.82
CA THR A 40 8.68 1.62 -12.33
C THR A 40 8.43 1.71 -13.84
N ARG A 41 9.11 0.88 -14.65
CA ARG A 41 8.97 0.92 -16.11
C ARG A 41 7.63 0.39 -16.61
N ASN A 42 7.05 -0.59 -15.92
CA ASN A 42 5.72 -1.09 -16.26
C ASN A 42 4.65 -0.06 -15.89
N TYR A 43 4.86 0.61 -14.74
CA TYR A 43 3.95 1.64 -14.27
C TYR A 43 3.77 2.77 -15.29
N LEU A 44 4.89 3.20 -15.87
CA LEU A 44 4.95 4.21 -16.93
C LEU A 44 4.37 3.75 -18.28
N HIS A 45 4.12 2.45 -18.47
CA HIS A 45 3.64 1.90 -19.74
C HIS A 45 2.12 1.66 -19.78
N GLY A 46 1.38 2.19 -18.81
CA GLY A 46 -0.08 2.23 -18.87
C GLY A 46 -0.77 2.10 -17.52
N GLU A 47 -0.14 1.47 -16.52
CA GLU A 47 -0.77 1.30 -15.20
C GLU A 47 -1.10 2.67 -14.56
N MET A 48 -0.18 3.64 -14.72
CA MET A 48 -0.34 5.02 -14.27
C MET A 48 -1.56 5.75 -14.87
N GLU A 49 -2.05 5.35 -16.06
CA GLU A 49 -3.20 6.01 -16.71
C GLU A 49 -4.50 5.85 -15.90
N SER A 50 -4.55 4.88 -14.99
CA SER A 50 -5.70 4.62 -14.11
C SER A 50 -5.51 5.15 -12.68
N ALA A 51 -4.60 6.11 -12.47
CA ALA A 51 -4.20 6.63 -11.16
C ALA A 51 -5.34 7.15 -10.26
N GLY A 52 -6.47 7.62 -10.80
CA GLY A 52 -7.71 7.91 -10.04
C GLY A 52 -7.52 8.57 -8.65
N ASN A 53 -8.28 8.10 -7.65
CA ASN A 53 -8.11 8.48 -6.24
C ASN A 53 -7.17 7.49 -5.53
N THR A 54 -5.93 7.38 -6.02
CA THR A 54 -4.91 6.45 -5.51
C THR A 54 -3.82 7.18 -4.74
N LEU A 55 -3.42 6.60 -3.60
CA LEU A 55 -2.20 6.97 -2.89
C LEU A 55 -1.00 6.35 -3.59
N HIS A 56 -0.01 7.15 -3.97
CA HIS A 56 1.17 6.63 -4.68
C HIS A 56 2.35 6.55 -3.74
N LEU A 57 2.87 5.35 -3.51
CA LEU A 57 4.09 5.11 -2.75
C LEU A 57 5.22 4.85 -3.73
N VAL A 58 6.15 5.79 -3.89
CA VAL A 58 7.23 5.70 -4.87
C VAL A 58 8.55 5.51 -4.12
N LEU A 59 9.28 4.42 -4.39
CA LEU A 59 10.53 4.09 -3.72
C LEU A 59 11.68 4.08 -4.72
N GLY A 60 12.67 4.94 -4.52
CA GLY A 60 13.86 4.95 -5.36
C GLY A 60 14.51 6.32 -5.53
N ALA A 61 15.26 6.49 -6.60
CA ALA A 61 15.99 7.71 -6.92
C ALA A 61 15.90 7.99 -8.43
N GLY A 62 16.48 9.09 -8.92
CA GLY A 62 16.50 9.38 -10.37
C GLY A 62 15.10 9.35 -10.99
N ARG A 63 14.80 8.30 -11.78
CA ARG A 63 13.51 8.12 -12.46
C ARG A 63 12.33 8.09 -11.50
N GLU A 64 12.46 7.46 -10.33
CA GLU A 64 11.38 7.40 -9.36
C GLU A 64 11.06 8.79 -8.77
N ILE A 65 12.06 9.67 -8.64
CA ILE A 65 11.83 11.06 -8.21
C ILE A 65 11.04 11.84 -9.28
N GLU A 66 11.38 11.64 -10.54
CA GLU A 66 10.65 12.26 -11.66
C GLU A 66 9.19 11.77 -11.70
N LEU A 67 8.98 10.46 -11.57
CA LEU A 67 7.65 9.87 -11.48
C LEU A 67 6.83 10.47 -10.32
N ALA A 68 7.41 10.51 -9.11
CA ALA A 68 6.72 11.04 -7.95
C ALA A 68 6.32 12.52 -8.11
N ARG A 69 7.17 13.32 -8.77
CA ARG A 69 6.87 14.71 -9.11
C ARG A 69 5.73 14.81 -10.12
N SER A 70 5.73 13.98 -11.15
CA SER A 70 4.67 13.98 -12.17
C SER A 70 3.31 13.63 -11.56
N LEU A 71 3.24 12.59 -10.73
CA LEU A 71 2.02 12.20 -10.03
C LEU A 71 1.50 13.32 -9.12
N ALA A 72 2.37 13.92 -8.32
CA ALA A 72 2.01 15.02 -7.44
C ALA A 72 1.57 16.28 -8.21
N ALA A 73 2.24 16.61 -9.32
CA ALA A 73 1.86 17.72 -10.19
C ALA A 73 0.50 17.50 -10.87
N ALA A 74 0.13 16.24 -11.12
CA ALA A 74 -1.20 15.85 -11.59
C ALA A 74 -2.27 15.82 -10.46
N GLY A 75 -1.87 16.13 -9.21
CA GLY A 75 -2.79 16.25 -8.07
C GLY A 75 -2.95 14.98 -7.24
N HIS A 76 -2.22 13.91 -7.55
CA HIS A 76 -2.28 12.66 -6.77
C HIS A 76 -1.44 12.76 -5.49
N LEU A 77 -1.97 12.27 -4.38
CA LEU A 77 -1.20 12.16 -3.14
C LEU A 77 -0.08 11.16 -3.32
N THR A 78 1.15 11.64 -3.16
CA THR A 78 2.36 10.86 -3.46
C THR A 78 3.33 10.94 -2.28
N LEU A 79 3.78 9.78 -1.81
CA LEU A 79 4.86 9.64 -0.85
C LEU A 79 6.09 9.05 -1.56
N LEU A 80 7.19 9.79 -1.54
CA LEU A 80 8.48 9.36 -2.07
C LEU A 80 9.40 8.92 -0.93
N LEU A 81 9.84 7.66 -0.95
CA LEU A 81 10.93 7.16 -0.12
C LEU A 81 12.20 7.14 -0.98
N THR A 82 13.24 7.84 -0.55
CA THR A 82 14.45 8.00 -1.37
C THR A 82 15.70 8.20 -0.51
N THR A 83 16.87 7.84 -1.02
CA THR A 83 18.16 8.21 -0.42
C THR A 83 18.66 9.58 -0.91
N ALA A 84 18.15 10.04 -2.06
CA ALA A 84 18.57 11.26 -2.71
C ALA A 84 17.81 12.49 -2.20
N ARG A 85 18.31 13.69 -2.56
CA ARG A 85 17.60 14.94 -2.25
C ARG A 85 16.41 15.09 -3.21
N ALA A 86 15.21 15.23 -2.65
CA ALA A 86 14.02 15.64 -3.37
C ALA A 86 13.31 16.76 -2.60
N ARG A 87 12.68 17.69 -3.32
CA ARG A 87 11.90 18.78 -2.71
C ARG A 87 10.44 18.32 -2.58
N PRO A 88 9.83 18.44 -1.39
CA PRO A 88 8.40 18.18 -1.22
C PRO A 88 7.55 19.27 -1.91
N SER A 89 6.27 18.98 -2.07
CA SER A 89 5.21 19.91 -2.51
C SER A 89 3.90 19.57 -1.79
N ASP A 90 2.82 20.30 -2.06
CA ASP A 90 1.52 20.10 -1.38
C ASP A 90 0.97 18.67 -1.49
N SER A 91 1.26 17.99 -2.60
CA SER A 91 0.85 16.59 -2.86
C SER A 91 2.05 15.62 -2.93
N LEU A 92 3.28 16.10 -2.72
CA LEU A 92 4.49 15.27 -2.68
C LEU A 92 5.14 15.32 -1.29
N PHE A 93 5.02 14.22 -0.57
CA PHE A 93 5.69 13.98 0.70
C PHE A 93 7.00 13.23 0.43
N VAL A 94 8.07 13.57 1.15
CA VAL A 94 9.38 12.96 0.94
C VAL A 94 9.93 12.47 2.27
N ILE A 95 10.24 11.18 2.34
CA ILE A 95 11.01 10.57 3.42
C ILE A 95 12.40 10.24 2.86
N ARG A 96 13.41 10.91 3.41
CA ARG A 96 14.80 10.68 3.02
C ARG A 96 15.45 9.66 3.95
N LEU A 97 15.84 8.53 3.38
CA LEU A 97 16.61 7.47 4.03
C LEU A 97 18.12 7.75 3.95
N PRO A 98 18.93 7.22 4.89
CA PRO A 98 20.38 7.26 4.76
C PRO A 98 20.85 6.42 3.56
N GLU A 99 22.00 6.80 2.99
CA GLU A 99 22.65 6.00 1.95
C GLU A 99 23.28 4.77 2.59
N VAL A 100 22.75 3.59 2.26
CA VAL A 100 23.12 2.30 2.83
C VAL A 100 23.05 1.22 1.74
N PRO A 101 23.68 0.04 1.93
CA PRO A 101 23.54 -1.08 1.00
C PRO A 101 22.07 -1.46 0.81
N ASP A 102 21.75 -1.94 -0.40
CA ASP A 102 20.38 -2.27 -0.83
C ASP A 102 19.60 -3.16 0.16
N ALA A 103 20.26 -4.17 0.75
CA ALA A 103 19.64 -5.04 1.74
C ALA A 103 19.21 -4.29 3.02
N VAL A 104 20.03 -3.33 3.48
CA VAL A 104 19.69 -2.50 4.64
C VAL A 104 18.63 -1.48 4.27
N ARG A 105 18.67 -0.94 3.05
CA ARG A 105 17.66 -0.01 2.54
C ARG A 105 16.27 -0.65 2.55
N ALA A 106 16.15 -1.90 2.08
CA ALA A 106 14.88 -2.63 2.10
C ALA A 106 14.28 -2.76 3.51
N VAL A 107 15.11 -2.99 4.53
CA VAL A 107 14.66 -3.02 5.93
C VAL A 107 14.15 -1.65 6.38
N LEU A 108 14.86 -0.56 6.05
CA LEU A 108 14.42 0.79 6.40
C LEU A 108 13.14 1.21 5.68
N GLU A 109 13.00 0.82 4.41
CA GLU A 109 11.76 1.02 3.64
C GLU A 109 10.60 0.26 4.28
N ALA A 110 10.79 -1.00 4.67
CA ALA A 110 9.77 -1.79 5.34
C ALA A 110 9.28 -1.14 6.65
N VAL A 111 10.19 -0.61 7.48
CA VAL A 111 9.81 0.10 8.73
C VAL A 111 8.91 1.30 8.43
N VAL A 112 9.25 2.10 7.41
CA VAL A 112 8.42 3.25 7.00
C VAL A 112 7.05 2.80 6.51
N LEU A 113 7.00 1.73 5.73
CA LEU A 113 5.75 1.20 5.18
C LEU A 113 4.85 0.59 6.26
N GLN A 114 5.42 -0.10 7.24
CA GLN A 114 4.71 -0.64 8.40
C GLN A 114 4.07 0.47 9.25
N GLU A 115 4.83 1.52 9.54
CA GLU A 115 4.33 2.68 10.28
C GLU A 115 3.22 3.41 9.50
N LEU A 116 3.40 3.59 8.19
CA LEU A 116 2.38 4.17 7.32
C LEU A 116 1.09 3.32 7.34
N ALA A 117 1.21 2.00 7.18
CA ALA A 117 0.06 1.10 7.19
C ALA A 117 -0.70 1.16 8.54
N ALA A 118 0.03 1.18 9.66
CA ALA A 118 -0.56 1.30 10.99
C ALA A 118 -1.33 2.63 11.16
N GLN A 119 -0.74 3.75 10.75
CA GLN A 119 -1.40 5.05 10.81
C GLN A 119 -2.64 5.14 9.91
N LEU A 120 -2.56 4.60 8.68
CA LEU A 120 -3.70 4.57 7.76
C LEU A 120 -4.82 3.67 8.28
N ALA A 121 -4.50 2.53 8.89
CA ALA A 121 -5.48 1.67 9.53
C ALA A 121 -6.17 2.34 10.71
N ALA A 122 -5.41 3.05 11.56
CA ALA A 122 -5.96 3.84 12.66
C ALA A 122 -6.90 4.95 12.15
N GLU A 123 -6.50 5.71 11.12
CA GLU A 123 -7.35 6.71 10.48
C GLU A 123 -8.64 6.10 9.87
N ARG A 124 -8.59 4.83 9.45
CA ARG A 124 -9.75 4.09 8.89
C ARG A 124 -10.59 3.35 9.94
N GLY A 125 -10.16 3.34 11.21
CA GLY A 125 -10.82 2.56 12.26
C GLY A 125 -10.75 1.04 12.05
N VAL A 126 -9.69 0.54 11.40
CA VAL A 126 -9.47 -0.90 11.22
C VAL A 126 -8.57 -1.42 12.35
N PRO A 127 -9.00 -2.41 13.16
CA PRO A 127 -8.15 -3.02 14.19
C PRO A 127 -7.07 -3.90 13.55
N ILE A 128 -5.80 -3.64 13.91
CA ILE A 128 -4.60 -4.22 13.29
C ILE A 128 -4.45 -5.76 13.48
N GLU A 129 -5.27 -6.38 14.32
CA GLU A 129 -5.24 -7.83 14.58
C GLU A 129 -6.51 -8.56 14.13
N SER A 130 -7.41 -7.87 13.41
CA SER A 130 -8.67 -8.44 12.92
C SER A 130 -8.61 -8.79 11.43
N PHE A 131 -7.95 -9.89 11.11
CA PHE A 131 -7.94 -10.43 9.74
C PHE A 131 -9.34 -10.92 9.35
N VAL A 132 -9.77 -10.60 8.14
CA VAL A 132 -11.07 -11.05 7.60
C VAL A 132 -11.04 -12.55 7.27
N PHE A 133 -9.87 -13.04 6.86
CA PHE A 133 -9.62 -14.44 6.54
C PHE A 133 -8.57 -14.98 7.51
N ALA A 134 -8.89 -16.09 8.17
CA ALA A 134 -7.96 -16.80 9.04
C ALA A 134 -7.29 -17.93 8.26
N HIS A 135 -5.96 -17.97 8.29
CA HIS A 135 -5.14 -18.99 7.63
C HIS A 135 -4.21 -19.64 8.66
N ASP A 136 -4.65 -20.76 9.22
CA ASP A 136 -3.98 -21.45 10.33
C ASP A 136 -2.73 -22.23 9.88
N ASP A 137 -2.49 -22.37 8.57
CA ASP A 137 -1.33 -23.01 7.94
C ASP A 137 -0.18 -22.03 7.65
N THR A 138 -0.41 -20.73 7.81
CA THR A 138 0.60 -19.68 7.63
C THR A 138 1.19 -19.15 8.95
N LYS A 139 0.64 -19.60 10.09
CA LYS A 139 1.08 -19.22 11.44
C LYS A 139 1.43 -20.50 12.24
N LEU A 140 2.37 -20.41 13.19
CA LEU A 140 2.70 -21.56 14.05
C LEU A 140 1.53 -21.86 15.00
N GLY A 141 0.88 -23.02 14.79
CA GLY A 141 -0.22 -23.50 15.66
C GLY A 141 -1.44 -24.08 14.94
N GLY A 142 -1.32 -24.58 13.71
CA GLY A 142 -2.42 -25.06 12.87
C GLY A 142 -3.53 -25.89 13.54
N LEU A 143 -4.74 -25.77 12.97
CA LEU A 143 -6.03 -26.37 13.34
C LEU A 143 -6.11 -27.21 14.64
N ASP A 144 -6.59 -26.58 15.73
CA ASP A 144 -7.35 -27.31 16.76
C ASP A 144 -8.82 -27.44 16.31
N THR A 145 -9.10 -28.56 15.64
CA THR A 145 -10.45 -28.88 15.12
C THR A 145 -11.56 -28.93 16.18
N ALA A 146 -11.23 -28.92 17.48
CA ALA A 146 -12.20 -28.92 18.57
C ALA A 146 -12.83 -27.53 18.85
N ARG A 147 -12.27 -26.43 18.33
CA ARG A 147 -12.72 -25.05 18.64
C ARG A 147 -13.38 -24.29 17.49
N CYS A 148 -13.41 -24.81 16.27
CA CYS A 148 -13.96 -24.09 15.11
C CYS A 148 -15.46 -24.36 14.91
N GLN A 149 -16.33 -23.51 15.47
CA GLN A 149 -17.62 -23.23 14.85
C GLN A 149 -17.41 -22.09 13.84
N ALA A 150 -17.21 -22.44 12.57
CA ALA A 150 -17.19 -21.45 11.51
C ALA A 150 -18.57 -20.77 11.43
N ALA A 151 -18.64 -19.48 11.69
CA ALA A 151 -19.84 -18.70 11.39
C ALA A 151 -20.03 -18.72 9.87
N ALA A 152 -21.14 -19.31 9.42
CA ALA A 152 -21.48 -19.33 8.00
C ALA A 152 -21.56 -17.90 7.47
N TYR A 153 -20.80 -17.60 6.41
CA TYR A 153 -20.92 -16.35 5.67
C TYR A 153 -22.35 -16.23 5.11
N ALA A 154 -23.09 -15.23 5.61
CA ALA A 154 -24.36 -14.83 5.01
C ALA A 154 -24.08 -13.68 4.02
N PRO A 155 -24.33 -13.85 2.71
CA PRO A 155 -24.21 -12.74 1.78
C PRO A 155 -25.20 -11.63 2.15
N ALA A 156 -24.81 -10.38 1.95
CA ALA A 156 -25.73 -9.25 2.04
C ALA A 156 -26.90 -9.50 1.06
N GLY A 157 -28.11 -9.64 1.60
CA GLY A 157 -29.30 -9.90 0.80
C GLY A 157 -29.54 -8.78 -0.22
N ASP A 158 -30.10 -9.16 -1.37
CA ASP A 158 -30.40 -8.31 -2.54
C ASP A 158 -31.45 -7.20 -2.26
N ALA A 159 -31.79 -6.94 -1.00
CA ALA A 159 -32.81 -6.00 -0.57
C ALA A 159 -32.38 -4.51 -0.65
N ALA A 160 -31.14 -4.22 -1.04
CA ALA A 160 -30.62 -2.86 -1.19
C ALA A 160 -30.57 -2.35 -2.64
N ARG A 161 -31.08 -3.13 -3.62
CA ARG A 161 -31.14 -2.68 -5.01
C ARG A 161 -32.46 -1.93 -5.23
N ALA A 162 -32.39 -0.60 -5.24
CA ALA A 162 -33.52 0.22 -5.70
C ALA A 162 -33.94 -0.24 -7.11
N PRO A 163 -35.24 -0.36 -7.41
CA PRO A 163 -35.69 -0.73 -8.75
C PRO A 163 -35.26 0.37 -9.74
N SER A 164 -34.59 -0.06 -10.82
CA SER A 164 -34.21 0.80 -11.93
C SER A 164 -35.44 1.39 -12.63
N PRO A 165 -35.34 2.60 -13.21
CA PRO A 165 -36.44 3.27 -13.91
C PRO A 165 -36.91 2.53 -15.17
#